data_AF-A0ABD3FAP4-F1
#
_entry.id   AF-A0ABD3FAP4-F1
#
_cell.length_a   1.000
_cell.length_b   1.000
_cell.length_c   1.000
_cell.angle_alpha   90.00
_cell.angle_beta   90.00
_cell.angle_gamma   90.00
#
_symmetry.space_group_name_H-M   'P 1'
#
loop_
_entity.id
_entity.type
_entity.pdbx_description
1 polymer ?
#
loop_
_entity_poly.entity_id
_entity_poly.type
_entity_poly.pdbx_seq_one_letter_code
_entity_poly.pdbx_strand_id
1 'polypeptide(L)'
;MKIGGDLPPFFGANAALAACMYIVDVILNSSIEYGDLPGQDTSDNSSDAIVSFVQVLLQIAGLVNFLVMLGGTFLFRSGLFGMLYTQFRLVLLVHPLYICLTIILGLARESLLSSEITHVDIWTEWGYAVFSGIHKFGALGYYACSIYAVEKLRNRKFYSHEYWMRK
;
A
#
# COMPACT_ATOMS: atom_id res chain seq x y z
N MET A 1 -35.72 10.25 -11.12
CA MET A 1 -34.56 11.17 -11.12
C MET A 1 -33.29 10.33 -11.01
N LYS A 2 -32.41 10.35 -12.01
CA LYS A 2 -31.21 9.48 -12.07
C LYS A 2 -30.15 10.07 -11.13
N ILE A 3 -30.20 9.72 -9.85
CA ILE A 3 -29.24 10.22 -8.85
C ILE A 3 -27.96 9.39 -9.00
N GLY A 4 -27.09 9.79 -9.93
CA GLY A 4 -25.78 9.15 -10.08
C GLY A 4 -24.92 9.90 -11.08
N GLY A 5 -23.80 10.45 -10.62
CA GLY A 5 -22.76 10.92 -11.53
C GLY A 5 -22.14 9.74 -12.28
N ASP A 6 -21.67 9.99 -13.49
CA ASP A 6 -20.94 8.98 -14.25
C ASP A 6 -19.58 8.71 -13.59
N LEU A 7 -19.12 7.46 -13.68
CA LEU A 7 -17.78 7.11 -13.22
C LEU A 7 -16.74 7.81 -14.11
N PRO A 8 -15.59 8.22 -13.54
CA PRO A 8 -14.50 8.78 -14.32
C PRO A 8 -14.06 7.81 -15.43
N PRO A 9 -13.71 8.30 -16.62
CA PRO A 9 -13.39 7.45 -17.77
C PRO A 9 -12.23 6.49 -17.52
N PHE A 10 -11.28 6.86 -16.65
CA PHE A 10 -10.12 6.04 -16.30
C PHE A 10 -10.25 5.30 -14.97
N PHE A 11 -11.43 5.28 -14.33
CA PHE A 11 -11.60 4.61 -13.03
C PHE A 11 -11.24 3.13 -13.10
N GLY A 12 -11.72 2.42 -14.12
CA GLY A 12 -11.43 0.99 -14.30
C GLY A 12 -9.94 0.71 -14.48
N ALA A 13 -9.23 1.55 -15.25
CA ALA A 13 -7.80 1.43 -15.46
C ALA A 13 -7.02 1.65 -14.16
N ASN A 14 -7.36 2.69 -13.39
CA ASN A 14 -6.70 2.97 -12.10
C ASN A 14 -6.99 1.88 -11.06
N ALA A 15 -8.21 1.32 -11.05
CA ALA A 15 -8.56 0.20 -10.17
C ALA A 15 -7.79 -1.08 -10.53
N ALA A 16 -7.66 -1.39 -11.83
CA ALA A 16 -6.85 -2.52 -12.30
C ALA A 16 -5.37 -2.31 -11.99
N LEU A 17 -4.84 -1.11 -12.19
CA LEU A 17 -3.47 -0.75 -11.84
C LEU A 17 -3.22 -0.92 -10.34
N ALA A 18 -4.15 -0.46 -9.49
CA ALA A 18 -4.06 -0.66 -8.04
C ALA A 18 -4.00 -2.15 -7.67
N ALA A 19 -4.87 -2.97 -8.27
CA ALA A 19 -4.86 -4.42 -8.05
C ALA A 19 -3.53 -5.06 -8.45
N CYS A 20 -2.99 -4.70 -9.63
CA CYS A 20 -1.68 -5.18 -10.08
C CYS A 20 -0.57 -4.76 -9.11
N MET A 21 -0.55 -3.50 -8.68
CA MET A 21 0.44 -3.00 -7.72
C MET A 21 0.37 -3.75 -6.39
N TYR A 22 -0.83 -4.02 -5.86
CA TYR A 22 -0.98 -4.77 -4.61
C TYR A 22 -0.55 -6.24 -4.75
N ILE A 23 -0.83 -6.88 -5.89
CA ILE A 23 -0.35 -8.25 -6.16
C ILE A 23 1.18 -8.28 -6.19
N VAL A 24 1.81 -7.34 -6.89
CA VAL A 24 3.28 -7.25 -6.93
C VAL A 24 3.84 -6.97 -5.54
N ASP A 25 3.24 -6.06 -4.77
CA ASP A 25 3.67 -5.79 -3.39
C ASP A 25 3.56 -7.03 -2.50
N VAL A 26 2.49 -7.83 -2.62
CA VAL A 26 2.36 -9.12 -1.92
C VAL A 26 3.49 -10.08 -2.27
N ILE A 27 3.83 -10.18 -3.57
CA ILE A 27 4.92 -11.03 -4.06
C ILE A 27 6.24 -10.56 -3.45
N LEU A 28 6.57 -9.27 -3.58
CA LEU A 28 7.81 -8.72 -3.02
C LEU A 28 7.89 -8.90 -1.50
N ASN A 29 6.80 -8.61 -0.78
CA ASN A 29 6.73 -8.76 0.67
C ASN A 29 6.94 -10.21 1.13
N SER A 30 6.59 -11.18 0.28
CA SER A 30 6.80 -12.60 0.56
C SER A 30 8.21 -13.04 0.18
N SER A 31 8.72 -12.61 -0.97
CA SER A 31 10.03 -13.03 -1.50
C SER A 31 11.20 -12.50 -0.69
N ILE A 32 11.11 -11.26 -0.21
CA ILE A 32 12.19 -10.57 0.53
C ILE A 32 12.57 -11.29 1.84
N GLU A 33 11.67 -12.09 2.44
CA GLU A 33 11.95 -12.79 3.70
C GLU A 33 12.49 -14.21 3.53
N TYR A 34 12.32 -14.80 2.35
CA TYR A 34 12.67 -16.19 2.05
C TYR A 34 13.62 -16.28 0.85
N GLY A 35 14.30 -15.19 0.52
CA GLY A 35 15.07 -14.98 -0.70
C GLY A 35 16.30 -15.86 -0.91
N ASP A 36 16.70 -16.66 0.08
CA ASP A 36 17.75 -17.68 -0.12
C ASP A 36 17.16 -18.89 -0.84
N LEU A 37 17.14 -18.84 -2.17
CA LEU A 37 17.02 -20.05 -2.98
C LEU A 37 18.26 -20.92 -2.73
N PRO A 38 18.11 -22.26 -2.57
CA PRO A 38 19.25 -23.14 -2.34
C PRO A 38 20.23 -23.03 -3.52
N GLY A 39 21.41 -22.46 -3.27
CA GLY A 39 22.48 -22.25 -4.27
C GLY A 39 22.83 -20.78 -4.58
N GLN A 40 22.24 -19.79 -3.88
CA GLN A 40 22.62 -18.39 -4.02
C GLN A 40 23.80 -18.06 -3.09
N ASP A 41 24.94 -17.69 -3.68
CA ASP A 41 26.13 -17.30 -2.92
C ASP A 41 25.87 -16.04 -2.09
N THR A 42 26.45 -15.98 -0.89
CA THR A 42 26.37 -14.94 0.17
C THR A 42 26.79 -13.51 -0.25
N SER A 43 26.88 -13.19 -1.54
CA SER A 43 27.31 -11.88 -2.04
C SER A 43 26.18 -10.90 -2.38
N ASP A 44 24.92 -11.27 -2.20
CA ASP A 44 23.77 -10.59 -2.81
C ASP A 44 22.97 -9.66 -1.88
N ASN A 45 23.56 -9.18 -0.78
CA ASN A 45 22.91 -8.18 0.11
C ASN A 45 22.39 -6.94 -0.66
N SER A 46 23.03 -6.59 -1.80
CA SER A 46 22.56 -5.51 -2.68
C SER A 46 21.22 -5.79 -3.35
N SER A 47 20.88 -7.06 -3.61
CA SER A 47 19.63 -7.44 -4.27
C SER A 47 18.44 -7.15 -3.34
N ASP A 48 18.52 -7.54 -2.08
CA ASP A 48 17.46 -7.38 -1.10
C ASP A 48 17.16 -5.92 -0.75
N ALA A 49 18.21 -5.09 -0.70
CA ALA A 49 18.09 -3.64 -0.57
C ALA A 49 17.32 -3.04 -1.75
N ILE A 50 17.64 -3.47 -2.98
CA ILE A 50 16.95 -3.04 -4.20
C ILE A 50 15.49 -3.48 -4.17
N VAL A 51 15.21 -4.73 -3.82
CA VAL A 51 13.83 -5.25 -3.77
C VAL A 51 13.01 -4.50 -2.72
N SER A 52 13.57 -4.24 -1.53
CA SER A 52 12.93 -3.44 -0.48
C SER A 52 12.66 -2.01 -0.92
N PHE A 53 13.61 -1.38 -1.64
CA PHE A 53 13.42 -0.05 -2.21
C PHE A 53 12.31 -0.02 -3.27
N VAL A 54 12.29 -1.00 -4.17
CA VAL A 54 11.25 -1.15 -5.20
C VAL A 54 9.88 -1.34 -4.55
N GLN A 55 9.79 -2.13 -3.47
CA GLN A 55 8.56 -2.32 -2.72
C GLN A 55 8.01 -1.00 -2.16
N VAL A 56 8.86 -0.18 -1.54
CA VAL A 56 8.46 1.14 -1.02
C VAL A 56 7.98 2.06 -2.15
N LEU A 57 8.70 2.10 -3.28
CA LEU A 57 8.28 2.88 -4.45
C LEU A 57 6.91 2.43 -4.99
N LEU A 58 6.67 1.12 -5.03
CA LEU A 58 5.41 0.55 -5.46
C LEU A 58 4.25 0.95 -4.53
N GLN A 59 4.47 0.94 -3.22
CA GLN A 59 3.48 1.38 -2.24
C GLN A 59 3.18 2.89 -2.35
N ILE A 60 4.19 3.72 -2.60
CA ILE A 60 4.03 5.15 -2.88
C ILE A 60 3.23 5.35 -4.17
N ALA A 61 3.57 4.63 -5.24
CA ALA A 61 2.83 4.67 -6.50
C ALA A 61 1.36 4.24 -6.31
N GLY A 62 1.11 3.22 -5.50
CA GLY A 62 -0.24 2.79 -5.09
C GLY A 62 -1.01 3.89 -4.36
N LEU A 63 -0.37 4.59 -3.41
CA LEU A 63 -0.96 5.74 -2.72
C LEU A 63 -1.29 6.87 -3.70
N VAL A 64 -0.37 7.23 -4.60
CA VAL A 64 -0.60 8.27 -5.61
C VAL A 64 -1.76 7.88 -6.53
N ASN A 65 -1.79 6.64 -7.02
CA ASN A 65 -2.90 6.14 -7.84
C ASN A 65 -4.24 6.22 -7.09
N PHE A 66 -4.25 5.90 -5.79
CA PHE A 66 -5.42 6.07 -4.95
C PHE A 66 -5.85 7.55 -4.82
N LEU A 67 -4.90 8.47 -4.63
CA LEU A 67 -5.17 9.91 -4.60
C LEU A 67 -5.71 10.42 -5.95
N VAL A 68 -5.24 9.89 -7.09
CA VAL A 68 -5.79 10.19 -8.41
C VAL A 68 -7.25 9.77 -8.52
N MET A 69 -7.60 8.57 -8.03
CA MET A 69 -8.99 8.11 -7.98
C MET A 69 -9.86 9.00 -7.08
N LEU A 70 -9.34 9.44 -5.94
CA LEU A 70 -10.01 10.43 -5.08
C LEU A 70 -10.19 11.78 -5.78
N GLY A 71 -9.19 12.24 -6.54
CA GLY A 71 -9.25 13.46 -7.36
C GLY A 71 -10.35 13.43 -8.43
N GLY A 72 -10.77 12.24 -8.84
CA GLY A 72 -11.93 12.04 -9.70
C GLY A 72 -13.27 12.35 -9.03
N THR A 73 -13.35 12.36 -7.70
CA THR A 73 -14.61 12.54 -6.96
C THR A 73 -15.06 14.00 -6.92
N PHE A 74 -16.38 14.20 -6.79
CA PHE A 74 -16.97 15.53 -6.60
C PHE A 74 -16.42 16.18 -5.32
N LEU A 75 -16.36 15.43 -4.22
CA LEU A 75 -15.87 15.89 -2.93
C LEU A 75 -14.46 16.51 -3.03
N PHE A 76 -13.56 15.88 -3.78
CA PHE A 76 -12.21 16.42 -3.98
C PHE A 76 -12.22 17.67 -4.87
N ARG A 77 -12.93 17.64 -6.00
CA ARG A 77 -13.00 18.75 -6.96
C ARG A 77 -13.65 20.01 -6.39
N SER A 78 -14.59 19.85 -5.47
CA SER A 78 -15.27 20.95 -4.79
C SER A 78 -14.58 21.39 -3.49
N GLY A 79 -13.41 20.84 -3.16
CA GLY A 79 -12.63 21.22 -1.97
C GLY A 79 -13.23 20.75 -0.64
N LEU A 80 -14.15 19.78 -0.65
CA LEU A 80 -14.82 19.23 0.54
C LEU A 80 -13.93 18.18 1.23
N PHE A 81 -12.68 18.54 1.51
CA PHE A 81 -11.65 17.62 2.02
C PHE A 81 -12.01 17.01 3.38
N GLY A 82 -12.68 17.75 4.27
CA GLY A 82 -13.11 17.22 5.57
C GLY A 82 -14.11 16.06 5.44
N MET A 83 -15.07 16.18 4.51
CA MET A 83 -16.02 15.10 4.23
C MET A 83 -15.34 13.93 3.52
N LEU A 84 -14.45 14.22 2.56
CA LEU A 84 -13.65 13.19 1.90
C LEU A 84 -12.82 12.40 2.91
N TYR A 85 -12.11 13.10 3.80
CA TYR A 85 -11.33 12.49 4.88
C TYR A 85 -12.22 11.65 5.79
N THR A 86 -13.38 12.14 6.21
CA THR A 86 -14.31 11.35 7.05
C THR A 86 -14.72 10.04 6.37
N GLN A 87 -14.90 10.05 5.05
CA GLN A 87 -15.27 8.85 4.28
C GLN A 87 -14.09 7.90 4.05
N PHE A 88 -12.88 8.40 3.88
CA PHE A 88 -11.70 7.62 3.48
C PHE A 88 -10.56 7.64 4.51
N ARG A 89 -10.82 8.07 5.76
CA ARG A 89 -9.78 8.22 6.80
C ARG A 89 -8.96 6.97 7.00
N LEU A 90 -9.62 5.82 6.93
CA LEU A 90 -9.00 4.54 7.24
C LEU A 90 -7.90 4.25 6.21
N VAL A 91 -8.22 4.29 4.91
CA VAL A 91 -7.23 4.06 3.85
C VAL A 91 -6.17 5.16 3.78
N LEU A 92 -6.54 6.41 4.06
CA LEU A 92 -5.63 7.56 4.09
C LEU A 92 -4.62 7.50 5.25
N LEU A 93 -4.96 6.84 6.35
CA LEU A 93 -4.06 6.61 7.48
C LEU A 93 -3.26 5.32 7.33
N VAL A 94 -3.89 4.25 6.83
CA VAL A 94 -3.26 2.94 6.70
C VAL A 94 -2.15 2.92 5.66
N HIS A 95 -2.29 3.62 4.52
CA HIS A 95 -1.23 3.72 3.52
C HIS A 95 0.08 4.29 4.08
N PRO A 96 0.12 5.53 4.62
CA PRO A 96 1.36 6.11 5.13
C PRO A 96 1.90 5.31 6.32
N LEU A 97 1.04 4.78 7.19
CA LEU A 97 1.48 3.95 8.31
C LEU A 97 2.19 2.68 7.83
N TYR A 98 1.63 1.99 6.83
CA TYR A 98 2.21 0.77 6.28
C TYR A 98 3.50 1.04 5.49
N ILE A 99 3.57 2.16 4.76
CA ILE A 99 4.82 2.59 4.10
C ILE A 99 5.92 2.84 5.14
N CYS A 100 5.63 3.57 6.22
CA CYS A 100 6.59 3.79 7.30
C CYS A 100 7.04 2.46 7.93
N LEU A 101 6.10 1.54 8.16
CA LEU A 101 6.41 0.23 8.71
C LEU A 101 7.33 -0.57 7.78
N THR A 102 7.09 -0.53 6.47
CA THR A 102 7.92 -1.16 5.44
C THR A 102 9.33 -0.57 5.41
N ILE A 103 9.45 0.77 5.47
CA ILE A 103 10.75 1.45 5.52
C ILE A 103 11.54 1.04 6.77
N ILE A 104 10.91 1.08 7.95
CA ILE A 104 11.58 0.72 9.21
C ILE A 104 12.04 -0.75 9.16
N LEU A 105 11.23 -1.65 8.62
CA LEU A 105 11.59 -3.08 8.52
C LEU A 105 12.75 -3.29 7.55
N GLY A 106 12.73 -2.59 6.41
CA GLY A 106 13.83 -2.60 5.44
C GLY A 106 15.13 -2.10 6.07
N LEU A 107 15.11 -0.95 6.74
CA LEU A 107 16.29 -0.40 7.43
C LEU A 107 16.81 -1.31 8.54
N ALA A 108 15.92 -1.92 9.32
CA ALA A 108 16.30 -2.87 10.36
C ALA A 108 16.98 -4.10 9.77
N ARG A 109 16.47 -4.65 8.66
CA ARG A 109 17.09 -5.77 7.97
C ARG A 109 18.48 -5.41 7.43
N GLU A 110 18.58 -4.32 6.69
CA GLU A 110 19.86 -3.85 6.12
C GLU A 110 20.91 -3.60 7.21
N SER A 111 20.50 -3.04 8.35
CA SER A 111 21.40 -2.82 9.48
C SER A 111 21.93 -4.14 10.06
N LEU A 112 21.09 -5.18 10.18
CA LEU A 112 21.50 -6.49 10.69
C LEU A 112 22.39 -7.23 9.68
N LEU A 113 22.04 -7.21 8.39
CA LEU A 113 22.83 -7.80 7.32
C LEU A 113 24.19 -7.11 7.15
N SER A 114 24.26 -5.80 7.33
CA SER A 114 25.52 -5.05 7.30
C SER A 114 26.45 -5.38 8.47
N SER A 115 25.93 -6.03 9.52
CA SER A 115 26.68 -6.42 10.72
C SER A 115 27.19 -7.87 10.67
N GLU A 116 27.29 -8.46 9.47
CA GLU A 116 27.74 -9.85 9.20
C GLU A 116 26.84 -10.97 9.80
N ILE A 117 25.61 -10.65 10.20
CA ILE A 117 24.60 -11.65 10.61
C ILE A 117 24.06 -12.34 9.35
N THR A 118 24.04 -13.68 9.33
CA THR A 118 23.49 -14.44 8.20
C THR A 118 21.96 -14.30 8.14
N HIS A 119 21.37 -14.44 6.95
CA HIS A 119 19.92 -14.32 6.73
C HIS A 119 19.07 -15.20 7.68
N VAL A 120 19.56 -16.41 7.97
CA VAL A 120 18.90 -17.36 8.87
C VAL A 120 18.92 -16.86 10.32
N ASP A 121 20.01 -16.20 10.73
CA ASP A 121 20.21 -15.73 12.10
C ASP A 121 19.42 -14.46 12.41
N ILE A 122 18.99 -13.68 11.41
CA ILE A 122 18.13 -12.50 11.61
C ILE A 122 16.84 -12.88 12.36
N TRP A 123 16.31 -14.08 12.12
CA TRP A 123 15.10 -14.57 12.78
C TRP A 123 15.29 -14.90 14.27
N THR A 124 16.54 -15.03 14.73
CA THR A 124 16.86 -15.22 16.14
C THR A 124 16.83 -13.91 16.93
N GLU A 125 16.91 -12.76 16.23
CA GLU A 125 16.70 -11.45 16.82
C GLU A 125 15.22 -11.21 17.08
N TRP A 126 14.82 -11.40 18.35
CA TRP A 126 13.43 -11.30 18.80
C TRP A 126 12.74 -9.99 18.36
N GLY A 127 13.48 -8.88 18.36
CA GLY A 127 12.96 -7.58 17.94
C GLY A 127 12.58 -7.57 16.46
N TYR A 128 13.41 -8.17 15.61
CA TYR A 128 13.14 -8.27 14.17
C TYR A 128 11.96 -9.19 13.88
N ALA A 129 11.93 -10.39 14.47
CA ALA A 129 10.87 -11.37 14.22
C ALA A 129 9.48 -10.84 14.63
N VAL A 130 9.38 -10.19 15.78
CA VAL A 130 8.14 -9.55 16.24
C VAL A 130 7.73 -8.43 15.28
N PHE A 131 8.68 -7.61 14.84
CA PHE A 131 8.39 -6.48 13.96
C PHE A 131 7.98 -6.92 12.54
N SER A 132 8.63 -7.94 11.97
CA SER A 132 8.20 -8.61 10.73
C SER A 132 6.79 -9.19 10.88
N GLY A 133 6.48 -9.85 12.00
CA GLY A 133 5.14 -10.35 12.29
C GLY A 133 4.08 -9.24 12.26
N ILE A 134 4.33 -8.14 12.98
CA ILE A 134 3.45 -6.96 12.98
C ILE A 134 3.29 -6.40 11.55
N HIS A 135 4.38 -6.34 10.79
CA HIS A 135 4.37 -5.87 9.40
C HIS A 135 3.46 -6.73 8.51
N LYS A 136 3.56 -8.06 8.59
CA LYS A 136 2.68 -8.97 7.82
C LYS A 136 1.21 -8.84 8.18
N PHE A 137 0.87 -8.72 9.47
CA PHE A 137 -0.50 -8.45 9.88
C PHE A 137 -0.97 -7.07 9.41
N GLY A 138 -0.07 -6.09 9.44
CA GLY A 138 -0.28 -4.76 8.86
C GLY A 138 -0.57 -4.82 7.36
N ALA A 139 0.15 -5.67 6.61
CA ALA A 139 -0.04 -5.87 5.17
C ALA A 139 -1.45 -6.35 4.85
N LEU A 140 -1.98 -7.33 5.60
CA LEU A 140 -3.35 -7.81 5.45
C LEU A 140 -4.36 -6.65 5.61
N GLY A 141 -4.18 -5.84 6.66
CA GLY A 141 -4.99 -4.65 6.88
C GLY A 141 -4.88 -3.66 5.73
N TYR A 142 -3.66 -3.37 5.28
CA TYR A 142 -3.38 -2.49 4.16
C TYR A 142 -4.09 -2.91 2.87
N TYR A 143 -3.99 -4.17 2.46
CA TYR A 143 -4.64 -4.66 1.25
C TYR A 143 -6.17 -4.64 1.38
N ALA A 144 -6.72 -5.13 2.50
CA ALA A 144 -8.16 -5.15 2.73
C ALA A 144 -8.77 -3.74 2.69
N CYS A 145 -8.10 -2.77 3.32
CA CYS A 145 -8.55 -1.39 3.36
C CYS A 145 -8.46 -0.71 2.00
N SER A 146 -7.43 -1.04 1.22
CA SER A 146 -7.25 -0.56 -0.13
C SER A 146 -8.33 -1.08 -1.08
N ILE A 147 -8.60 -2.38 -1.06
CA ILE A 147 -9.70 -3.00 -1.83
C ILE A 147 -11.04 -2.39 -1.45
N TYR A 148 -11.32 -2.28 -0.15
CA TYR A 148 -12.55 -1.66 0.34
C TYR A 148 -12.70 -0.21 -0.14
N ALA A 149 -11.62 0.56 -0.14
CA ALA A 149 -11.66 1.95 -0.57
C ALA A 149 -11.92 2.10 -2.08
N VAL A 150 -11.29 1.27 -2.92
CA VAL A 150 -11.56 1.22 -4.36
C VAL A 150 -13.02 0.83 -4.61
N GLU A 151 -13.51 -0.19 -3.91
CA GLU A 151 -14.90 -0.64 -4.07
C GLU A 151 -15.90 0.41 -3.59
N LYS A 152 -15.57 1.13 -2.52
CA LYS A 152 -16.34 2.27 -2.03
C LYS A 152 -16.36 3.39 -3.07
N LEU A 153 -15.24 3.69 -3.74
CA LEU A 153 -15.16 4.70 -4.80
C LEU A 153 -15.96 4.33 -6.05
N ARG A 154 -16.21 3.03 -6.30
CA ARG A 154 -17.08 2.59 -7.40
C ARG A 154 -18.51 3.13 -7.26
N ASN A 155 -18.93 3.53 -6.06
CA ASN A 155 -20.26 4.08 -5.83
C ASN A 155 -20.42 5.47 -6.45
N ARG A 156 -21.37 5.59 -7.40
CA ARG A 156 -21.69 6.82 -8.15
C ARG A 156 -22.03 8.03 -7.29
N LYS A 157 -22.42 7.84 -6.03
CA LYS A 157 -22.68 8.94 -5.10
C LYS A 157 -21.47 9.87 -4.93
N PHE A 158 -20.25 9.35 -5.00
CA PHE A 158 -19.02 10.16 -4.84
C PHE A 158 -18.76 11.09 -6.02
N TYR A 159 -19.47 10.92 -7.14
CA TYR A 159 -19.36 11.73 -8.35
C TYR A 159 -20.58 12.62 -8.58
N SER A 160 -21.61 12.53 -7.74
CA SER A 160 -22.86 13.28 -7.89
C SER A 160 -22.86 14.55 -7.03
N HIS A 161 -22.93 15.72 -7.67
CA HIS A 161 -23.14 17.00 -6.99
C HIS A 161 -24.43 17.00 -6.15
N GLU A 162 -25.54 16.54 -6.74
CA GLU A 162 -26.85 16.58 -6.11
C GLU A 162 -26.95 15.80 -4.80
N TYR A 163 -26.17 14.72 -4.66
CA TYR A 163 -26.17 13.90 -3.45
C TYR A 163 -25.48 14.62 -2.27
N TRP A 164 -24.37 15.31 -2.53
CA TRP A 164 -23.57 15.94 -1.48
C TRP A 164 -24.04 17.35 -1.12
N MET A 165 -24.72 18.06 -2.04
CA MET A 165 -25.22 19.42 -1.80
C MET A 165 -26.64 19.47 -1.21
N ARG A 166 -27.35 18.33 -1.16
CA ARG A 166 -28.66 18.21 -0.50
C ARG A 166 -28.55 17.88 0.99
N LYS A 167 -27.34 17.74 1.51
CA LYS A 167 -27.06 17.31 2.88
C LYS A 167 -26.34 18.41 3.62
#